data_AF-J3EX06-F1
#
_entry.id   AF-J3EX06-F1
#
_cell.length_a   1.000
_cell.length_b   1.000
_cell.length_c   1.000
_cell.angle_alpha   90.00
_cell.angle_beta   90.00
_cell.angle_gamma   90.00
#
_symmetry.space_group_name_H-M   'P 1'
#
loop_
_entity.id
_entity.type
_entity.pdbx_description
1 polymer ?
#
loop_
_entity_poly.entity_id
_entity_poly.type
_entity_poly.pdbx_seq_one_letter_code
_entity_poly.pdbx_strand_id
1 'polypeptide(L)'
;MNQTSIVLRTPSGLSGDMLVTGLSRLANVSDQQLSDMLDSIGLDSLHGVLSVKPHIVKGISGWHAHIDLPQEHAHRTLQTILDLIDASQMEPAAKQLAAQTFIYLGKAEAKIHNIDLEKIAFHEVGALDSILDICLSAALFTQIAPANFYCSPLPVCDGVIRCEHGVLASPAPAVQEMLRNVPVYGIPSRGETITPTAMAFLQAAGAQFGLWPEAQVQDVVRSYGGRVLHGVPNGAIFCLVEEPAPAIVSAPSITEQLFAGVSGEFRAVVESTEDGIVAGLGLLDPTLAPANAGRWRVMASEGQQVAAGTVLVEITGSAAEIGIAEDYVVGPLGFASGIATRAAVFKAACPQGLSIACGGWKKLPAALKPTLRAGLAAVGLLPRLVEGDFVYVNKNSVTMLGGVADAIRAGIAVGHGPVAVQVKTVEEALFAATTGAGVIMVDTGNLDDLGAIDRALCDANLRTAITLAFGGGVRLEDLHTAQQLGAQAVDVGRAILDAPLLDLRLRVIAQNTTTQS
;
A
#
# COMPACT_ATOMS: atom_id res chain seq x y z
N MET A 1 -19.24 -20.43 2.50
CA MET A 1 -20.22 -19.85 1.56
C MET A 1 -19.50 -18.73 0.82
N ASN A 2 -19.72 -18.56 -0.47
CA ASN A 2 -19.14 -17.43 -1.22
C ASN A 2 -19.47 -16.13 -0.50
N GLN A 3 -18.51 -15.22 -0.45
CA GLN A 3 -18.70 -13.93 0.19
C GLN A 3 -19.17 -12.93 -0.87
N THR A 4 -20.30 -12.29 -0.61
CA THR A 4 -20.81 -11.22 -1.46
C THR A 4 -20.03 -9.94 -1.17
N SER A 5 -19.46 -9.34 -2.21
CA SER A 5 -18.68 -8.11 -2.11
C SER A 5 -19.09 -7.13 -3.20
N ILE A 6 -18.80 -5.85 -2.98
CA ILE A 6 -19.04 -4.79 -3.96
C ILE A 6 -17.72 -4.38 -4.58
N VAL A 7 -17.65 -4.33 -5.91
CA VAL A 7 -16.56 -3.70 -6.66
C VAL A 7 -17.08 -2.45 -7.34
N LEU A 8 -16.51 -1.31 -6.99
CA LEU A 8 -16.84 -0.01 -7.55
C LEU A 8 -15.71 0.48 -8.46
N ARG A 9 -16.04 0.80 -9.71
CA ARG A 9 -15.13 1.42 -10.68
C ARG A 9 -15.62 2.80 -11.03
N THR A 10 -14.75 3.79 -10.91
CA THR A 10 -15.06 5.21 -11.04
C THR A 10 -14.30 5.84 -12.20
N PRO A 11 -14.47 5.39 -13.47
CA PRO A 11 -13.64 5.86 -14.59
C PRO A 11 -13.71 7.37 -14.83
N SER A 12 -14.84 8.01 -14.53
CA SER A 12 -15.03 9.47 -14.63
C SER A 12 -15.24 10.17 -13.30
N GLY A 13 -15.53 9.43 -12.23
CA GLY A 13 -15.91 10.04 -10.97
C GLY A 13 -16.97 9.27 -10.18
N LEU A 14 -17.43 9.90 -9.10
CA LEU A 14 -18.44 9.41 -8.17
C LEU A 14 -19.02 10.58 -7.36
N SER A 15 -20.34 10.70 -7.38
CA SER A 15 -21.11 11.64 -6.55
C SER A 15 -22.09 10.87 -5.63
N GLY A 16 -22.73 11.57 -4.70
CA GLY A 16 -23.64 10.96 -3.72
C GLY A 16 -24.89 10.35 -4.39
N ASP A 17 -25.54 11.10 -5.29
CA ASP A 17 -26.62 10.61 -6.16
C ASP A 17 -26.23 9.33 -6.93
N MET A 18 -24.96 9.23 -7.36
CA MET A 18 -24.43 8.05 -8.04
C MET A 18 -24.26 6.85 -7.10
N LEU A 19 -23.93 7.07 -5.82
CA LEU A 19 -23.92 6.03 -4.80
C LEU A 19 -25.35 5.50 -4.55
N VAL A 20 -26.32 6.39 -4.35
CA VAL A 20 -27.74 6.03 -4.17
C VAL A 20 -28.25 5.22 -5.37
N THR A 21 -28.01 5.71 -6.58
CA THR A 21 -28.39 5.04 -7.82
C THR A 21 -27.74 3.66 -7.96
N GLY A 22 -26.43 3.60 -7.73
CA GLY A 22 -25.65 2.37 -7.86
C GLY A 22 -26.08 1.30 -6.87
N LEU A 23 -26.12 1.65 -5.58
CA LEU A 23 -26.46 0.75 -4.48
C LEU A 23 -27.94 0.32 -4.53
N SER A 24 -28.88 1.21 -4.88
CA SER A 24 -30.30 0.86 -4.94
C SER A 24 -30.59 -0.20 -6.00
N ARG A 25 -29.95 -0.09 -7.17
CA ARG A 25 -30.10 -1.09 -8.22
C ARG A 25 -29.34 -2.37 -7.89
N LEU A 26 -28.19 -2.28 -7.23
CA LEU A 26 -27.44 -3.46 -6.79
C LEU A 26 -28.14 -4.24 -5.67
N ALA A 27 -28.81 -3.55 -4.77
CA ALA A 27 -29.66 -4.12 -3.73
C ALA A 27 -30.99 -4.68 -4.28
N ASN A 28 -31.27 -4.46 -5.57
CA ASN A 28 -32.50 -4.86 -6.25
C ASN A 28 -33.78 -4.39 -5.51
N VAL A 29 -33.76 -3.17 -4.99
CA VAL A 29 -34.92 -2.61 -4.28
C VAL A 29 -35.91 -1.96 -5.25
N SER A 30 -37.20 -2.19 -4.99
CA SER A 30 -38.29 -1.51 -5.69
C SER A 30 -38.37 -0.03 -5.32
N ASP A 31 -39.04 0.77 -6.15
CA ASP A 31 -39.23 2.19 -5.88
C ASP A 31 -40.02 2.45 -4.58
N GLN A 32 -40.95 1.56 -4.22
CA GLN A 32 -41.66 1.64 -2.93
C GLN A 32 -40.71 1.41 -1.76
N GLN A 33 -39.87 0.36 -1.81
CA GLN A 33 -38.90 0.10 -0.75
C GLN A 33 -37.88 1.25 -0.61
N LEU A 34 -37.49 1.85 -1.74
CA LEU A 34 -36.61 3.02 -1.73
C LEU A 34 -37.29 4.23 -1.07
N SER A 35 -38.58 4.46 -1.35
CA SER A 35 -39.39 5.48 -0.68
C SER A 35 -39.51 5.22 0.81
N ASP A 36 -39.78 3.98 1.23
CA ASP A 36 -39.91 3.60 2.64
C ASP A 36 -38.59 3.82 3.39
N MET A 37 -37.45 3.50 2.77
CA MET A 37 -36.12 3.78 3.34
C MET A 37 -35.87 5.28 3.49
N LEU A 38 -36.28 6.08 2.52
CA LEU A 38 -36.15 7.52 2.56
C LEU A 38 -37.02 8.14 3.67
N ASP A 39 -38.27 7.68 3.79
CA ASP A 39 -39.19 8.09 4.84
C ASP A 39 -38.67 7.70 6.24
N SER A 40 -37.93 6.60 6.35
CA SER A 40 -37.30 6.18 7.62
C SER A 40 -36.28 7.18 8.17
N ILE A 41 -35.75 8.09 7.34
CA ILE A 41 -34.85 9.17 7.81
C ILE A 41 -35.59 10.14 8.73
N GLY A 42 -36.93 10.25 8.61
CA GLY A 42 -37.76 11.06 9.52
C GLY A 42 -37.80 12.55 9.18
N LEU A 43 -37.54 12.91 7.92
CA LEU A 43 -37.63 14.28 7.42
C LEU A 43 -38.74 14.41 6.38
N ASP A 44 -39.81 15.12 6.70
CA ASP A 44 -40.96 15.34 5.80
C ASP A 44 -40.55 15.95 4.44
N SER A 45 -39.49 16.78 4.44
CA SER A 45 -38.94 17.41 3.24
C SER A 45 -38.28 16.45 2.25
N LEU A 46 -38.04 15.20 2.66
CA LEU A 46 -37.50 14.15 1.78
C LEU A 46 -38.60 13.28 1.16
N HIS A 47 -39.87 13.46 1.53
CA HIS A 47 -40.94 12.61 1.04
C HIS A 47 -41.18 12.81 -0.47
N GLY A 48 -41.14 11.72 -1.24
CA GLY A 48 -41.47 11.72 -2.67
C GLY A 48 -40.48 12.45 -3.58
N VAL A 49 -39.28 12.80 -3.09
CA VAL A 49 -38.30 13.62 -3.84
C VAL A 49 -37.38 12.79 -4.75
N LEU A 50 -37.30 11.48 -4.55
CA LEU A 50 -36.35 10.60 -5.24
C LEU A 50 -37.04 9.68 -6.25
N SER A 51 -36.49 9.60 -7.46
CA SER A 51 -36.83 8.53 -8.42
C SER A 51 -35.59 8.04 -9.17
N VAL A 52 -35.43 6.72 -9.32
CA VAL A 52 -34.30 6.12 -10.06
C VAL A 52 -34.79 5.60 -11.41
N LYS A 53 -34.28 6.16 -12.50
CA LYS A 53 -34.78 5.91 -13.86
C LYS A 53 -33.69 5.35 -14.78
N PRO A 54 -34.05 4.52 -15.77
CA PRO A 54 -33.12 4.13 -16.82
C PRO A 54 -32.57 5.35 -17.55
N HIS A 55 -31.28 5.35 -17.84
CA HIS A 55 -30.59 6.44 -18.52
C HIS A 55 -29.57 5.91 -19.52
N ILE A 56 -29.34 6.64 -20.61
CA ILE A 56 -28.40 6.25 -21.66
C ILE A 56 -27.42 7.40 -21.90
N VAL A 57 -26.13 7.12 -21.71
CA VAL A 57 -25.05 8.08 -21.99
C VAL A 57 -24.22 7.55 -23.15
N LYS A 58 -24.20 8.29 -24.26
CA LYS A 58 -23.44 7.93 -25.48
C LYS A 58 -23.68 6.48 -25.95
N GLY A 59 -24.93 6.00 -25.84
CA GLY A 59 -25.32 4.64 -26.25
C GLY A 59 -25.07 3.54 -25.21
N ILE A 60 -24.56 3.87 -24.02
CA ILE A 60 -24.38 2.92 -22.92
C ILE A 60 -25.53 3.08 -21.92
N SER A 61 -26.30 2.02 -21.70
CA SER A 61 -27.40 2.01 -20.73
C SER A 61 -26.90 1.98 -19.28
N GLY A 62 -27.74 2.45 -18.37
CA GLY A 62 -27.51 2.50 -16.93
C GLY A 62 -28.68 3.19 -16.25
N TRP A 63 -28.41 3.82 -15.11
CA TRP A 63 -29.42 4.41 -14.24
C TRP A 63 -28.99 5.79 -13.76
N HIS A 64 -29.97 6.61 -13.40
CA HIS A 64 -29.77 7.94 -12.85
C HIS A 64 -30.86 8.22 -11.80
N ALA A 65 -30.47 8.76 -10.64
CA ALA A 65 -31.39 9.29 -9.65
C ALA A 65 -31.77 10.73 -9.99
N HIS A 66 -33.07 10.98 -10.10
CA HIS A 66 -33.64 12.31 -10.11
C HIS A 66 -34.09 12.66 -8.70
N ILE A 67 -33.45 13.66 -8.10
CA ILE A 67 -33.70 14.16 -6.75
C ILE A 67 -34.26 15.58 -6.86
N ASP A 68 -35.50 15.79 -6.42
CA ASP A 68 -36.21 17.08 -6.46
C ASP A 68 -36.45 17.61 -5.05
N LEU A 69 -35.43 18.26 -4.49
CA LEU A 69 -35.46 18.78 -3.12
C LEU A 69 -35.96 20.23 -3.07
N PRO A 70 -36.72 20.61 -2.03
CA PRO A 70 -37.06 22.01 -1.81
C PRO A 70 -35.79 22.82 -1.59
N GLN A 71 -35.77 24.07 -2.07
CA GLN A 71 -34.65 24.97 -1.79
C GLN A 71 -34.61 25.29 -0.30
N GLU A 72 -33.58 24.78 0.37
CA GLU A 72 -33.32 25.02 1.79
C GLU A 72 -31.84 25.38 1.97
N HIS A 73 -31.57 26.55 2.54
CA HIS A 73 -30.24 26.95 3.01
C HIS A 73 -30.17 26.79 4.53
N ALA A 74 -30.31 25.55 4.99
CA ALA A 74 -30.20 25.23 6.41
C ALA A 74 -28.75 24.87 6.74
N HIS A 75 -28.09 25.74 7.51
CA HIS A 75 -26.80 25.42 8.13
C HIS A 75 -27.03 24.49 9.31
N ARG A 76 -26.81 23.19 9.09
CA ARG A 76 -26.86 22.18 10.14
C ARG A 76 -25.47 21.94 10.70
N THR A 77 -25.37 21.92 12.03
CA THR A 77 -24.14 21.50 12.70
C THR A 77 -23.97 19.99 12.56
N LEU A 78 -22.74 19.49 12.66
CA LEU A 78 -22.50 18.05 12.69
C LEU A 78 -23.34 17.38 13.80
N GLN A 79 -23.39 17.98 15.00
CA GLN A 79 -24.18 17.44 16.11
C GLN A 79 -25.67 17.35 15.75
N THR A 80 -26.24 18.39 15.14
CA THR A 80 -27.65 18.37 14.69
C THR A 80 -27.93 17.22 13.71
N ILE A 81 -26.99 16.93 12.81
CA ILE A 81 -27.14 15.81 11.86
C ILE A 81 -27.03 14.47 12.58
N LEU A 82 -26.10 14.32 13.53
CA LEU A 82 -25.97 13.10 14.32
C LEU A 82 -27.21 12.82 15.15
N ASP A 83 -27.78 13.85 15.80
CA ASP A 83 -29.02 13.74 16.57
C ASP A 83 -30.21 13.34 15.68
N LEU A 84 -30.26 13.88 14.45
CA LEU A 84 -31.27 13.51 13.46
C LEU A 84 -31.16 12.04 13.05
N ILE A 85 -29.94 11.57 12.75
CA ILE A 85 -29.68 10.17 12.39
C ILE A 85 -30.06 9.25 13.56
N ASP A 86 -29.71 9.63 14.79
CA ASP A 86 -30.05 8.87 16.00
C ASP A 86 -31.56 8.77 16.20
N ALA A 87 -32.30 9.87 15.98
CA ALA A 87 -33.76 9.93 16.09
C ALA A 87 -34.52 9.24 14.93
N SER A 88 -33.86 8.98 13.80
CA SER A 88 -34.47 8.35 12.62
C SER A 88 -34.96 6.92 12.91
N GLN A 89 -35.75 6.35 12.01
CA GLN A 89 -36.21 4.95 12.05
C GLN A 89 -35.33 4.02 11.19
N MET A 90 -34.14 4.47 10.80
CA MET A 90 -33.18 3.64 10.07
C MET A 90 -32.65 2.48 10.93
N GLU A 91 -32.23 1.40 10.28
CA GLU A 91 -31.58 0.27 10.97
C GLU A 91 -30.29 0.71 11.69
N PRO A 92 -29.94 0.10 12.85
CA PRO A 92 -28.80 0.53 13.65
C PRO A 92 -27.46 0.57 12.88
N ALA A 93 -27.21 -0.43 12.02
CA ALA A 93 -26.01 -0.46 11.19
C ALA A 93 -25.98 0.71 10.18
N ALA A 94 -27.13 1.06 9.60
CA ALA A 94 -27.26 2.18 8.67
C ALA A 94 -27.02 3.51 9.39
N LYS A 95 -27.59 3.69 10.59
CA LYS A 95 -27.34 4.86 11.45
C LYS A 95 -25.85 5.02 11.75
N GLN A 96 -25.20 3.93 12.16
CA GLN A 96 -23.77 3.93 12.47
C GLN A 96 -22.92 4.33 11.27
N LEU A 97 -23.17 3.74 10.09
CA LEU A 97 -22.42 4.06 8.87
C LEU A 97 -22.67 5.50 8.40
N ALA A 98 -23.92 5.97 8.45
CA ALA A 98 -24.27 7.35 8.10
C ALA A 98 -23.58 8.35 9.04
N ALA A 99 -23.67 8.14 10.36
CA ALA A 99 -23.00 8.96 11.36
C ALA A 99 -21.48 8.98 11.14
N GLN A 100 -20.86 7.82 10.91
CA GLN A 100 -19.44 7.71 10.64
C GLN A 100 -19.04 8.49 9.38
N THR A 101 -19.87 8.45 8.34
CA THR A 101 -19.67 9.21 7.09
C THR A 101 -19.67 10.72 7.34
N PHE A 102 -20.65 11.24 8.09
CA PHE A 102 -20.69 12.66 8.46
C PHE A 102 -19.52 13.06 9.36
N ILE A 103 -19.03 12.17 10.23
CA ILE A 103 -17.84 12.42 11.04
C ILE A 103 -16.58 12.52 10.17
N TYR A 104 -16.40 11.64 9.17
CA TYR A 104 -15.27 11.72 8.23
C TYR A 104 -15.26 13.05 7.47
N LEU A 105 -16.42 13.42 6.93
CA LEU A 105 -16.60 14.68 6.24
C LEU A 105 -16.36 15.88 7.17
N GLY A 106 -16.96 15.86 8.37
CA GLY A 106 -16.80 16.92 9.38
C GLY A 106 -15.34 17.11 9.80
N LYS A 107 -14.56 16.03 9.92
CA LYS A 107 -13.12 16.12 10.21
C LYS A 107 -12.34 16.81 9.07
N ALA A 108 -12.70 16.54 7.82
CA ALA A 108 -12.08 17.21 6.67
C ALA A 108 -12.41 18.71 6.69
N GLU A 109 -13.68 19.07 6.85
CA GLU A 109 -14.14 20.47 6.91
C GLU A 109 -13.55 21.22 8.11
N ALA A 110 -13.52 20.60 9.30
CA ALA A 110 -12.90 21.14 10.52
C ALA A 110 -11.45 21.58 10.28
N LYS A 111 -10.71 20.75 9.57
CA LYS A 111 -9.31 21.00 9.25
C LYS A 111 -9.13 22.14 8.24
N ILE A 112 -9.99 22.22 7.22
CA ILE A 112 -9.97 23.27 6.21
C ILE A 112 -10.32 24.63 6.81
N HIS A 113 -11.33 24.65 7.69
CA HIS A 113 -11.79 25.84 8.37
C HIS A 113 -10.99 26.17 9.64
N ASN A 114 -10.07 25.29 10.05
CA ASN A 114 -9.27 25.41 11.26
C ASN A 114 -10.11 25.69 12.51
N ILE A 115 -11.17 24.90 12.69
CA ILE A 115 -12.05 24.94 13.85
C ILE A 115 -12.22 23.54 14.45
N ASP A 116 -12.66 23.48 15.71
CA ASP A 116 -12.95 22.22 16.38
C ASP A 116 -14.11 21.49 15.69
N LEU A 117 -14.07 20.15 15.66
CA LEU A 117 -15.07 19.32 15.00
C LEU A 117 -16.49 19.58 15.51
N GLU A 118 -16.64 19.81 16.80
CA GLU A 118 -17.92 20.07 17.47
C GLU A 118 -18.55 21.40 17.04
N LYS A 119 -17.77 22.31 16.47
CA LYS A 119 -18.21 23.64 16.00
C LYS A 119 -18.53 23.66 14.51
N ILE A 120 -18.37 22.54 13.80
CA ILE A 120 -18.61 22.48 12.36
C ILE A 120 -20.09 22.66 12.06
N ALA A 121 -20.38 23.68 11.27
CA ALA A 121 -21.62 23.86 10.54
C ALA A 121 -21.34 23.62 9.06
N PHE A 122 -22.07 22.70 8.45
CA PHE A 122 -21.91 22.45 7.03
C PHE A 122 -22.69 23.50 6.23
N HIS A 123 -21.98 24.19 5.34
CA HIS A 123 -22.57 25.18 4.46
C HIS A 123 -23.16 24.53 3.19
N GLU A 124 -22.43 23.57 2.61
CA GLU A 124 -22.83 22.90 1.36
C GLU A 124 -23.29 21.45 1.58
N VAL A 125 -22.76 20.78 2.60
CA VAL A 125 -22.92 19.33 2.82
C VAL A 125 -23.85 18.98 4.00
N GLY A 126 -24.44 20.00 4.63
CA GLY A 126 -25.51 19.85 5.65
C GLY A 126 -26.90 20.06 5.07
N ALA A 127 -26.97 20.28 3.76
CA ALA A 127 -28.18 20.37 2.99
C ALA A 127 -28.89 19.00 2.91
N LEU A 128 -30.18 19.04 2.62
CA LEU A 128 -31.02 17.84 2.50
C LEU A 128 -30.45 16.80 1.53
N ASP A 129 -29.77 17.25 0.48
CA ASP A 129 -29.16 16.40 -0.56
C ASP A 129 -28.10 15.46 0.02
N SER A 130 -27.19 15.98 0.84
CA SER A 130 -26.15 15.17 1.47
C SER A 130 -26.69 14.25 2.56
N ILE A 131 -27.74 14.69 3.29
CA ILE A 131 -28.44 13.83 4.25
C ILE A 131 -29.11 12.66 3.53
N LEU A 132 -29.84 12.94 2.45
CA LEU A 132 -30.47 11.92 1.61
C LEU A 132 -29.41 10.95 1.08
N ASP A 133 -28.36 11.47 0.42
CA ASP A 133 -27.33 10.65 -0.21
C ASP A 133 -26.63 9.74 0.78
N ILE A 134 -26.17 10.27 1.92
CA ILE A 134 -25.41 9.50 2.92
C ILE A 134 -26.32 8.49 3.61
N CYS A 135 -27.49 8.91 4.10
CA CYS A 135 -28.35 8.05 4.88
C CYS A 135 -28.93 6.92 4.02
N LEU A 136 -29.35 7.24 2.80
CA LEU A 136 -29.91 6.24 1.89
C LEU A 136 -28.82 5.29 1.36
N SER A 137 -27.63 5.81 1.02
CA SER A 137 -26.49 4.95 0.65
C SER A 137 -26.10 4.03 1.81
N ALA A 138 -26.11 4.51 3.05
CA ALA A 138 -25.82 3.70 4.22
C ALA A 138 -26.87 2.60 4.44
N ALA A 139 -28.16 2.92 4.30
CA ALA A 139 -29.25 1.94 4.38
C ALA A 139 -29.12 0.86 3.31
N LEU A 140 -28.88 1.25 2.05
CA LEU A 140 -28.73 0.33 0.93
C LEU A 140 -27.47 -0.54 1.07
N PHE A 141 -26.34 0.06 1.45
CA PHE A 141 -25.08 -0.67 1.64
C PHE A 141 -25.18 -1.69 2.77
N THR A 142 -25.80 -1.32 3.90
CA THR A 142 -25.98 -2.23 5.03
C THR A 142 -27.03 -3.31 4.77
N GLN A 143 -28.01 -3.05 3.90
CA GLN A 143 -28.93 -4.07 3.41
C GLN A 143 -28.22 -5.09 2.50
N ILE A 144 -27.32 -4.64 1.62
CA ILE A 144 -26.48 -5.56 0.82
C ILE A 144 -25.53 -6.35 1.72
N ALA A 145 -25.08 -5.73 2.82
CA ALA A 145 -24.15 -6.29 3.80
C ALA A 145 -22.91 -6.92 3.15
N PRO A 146 -22.17 -6.19 2.29
CA PRO A 146 -21.03 -6.77 1.60
C PRO A 146 -19.90 -7.11 2.58
N ALA A 147 -19.26 -8.26 2.36
CA ALA A 147 -18.10 -8.69 3.13
C ALA A 147 -16.90 -7.78 2.86
N ASN A 148 -16.67 -7.41 1.59
CA ASN A 148 -15.65 -6.45 1.19
C ASN A 148 -16.21 -5.39 0.25
N PHE A 149 -15.61 -4.20 0.31
CA PHE A 149 -15.91 -3.10 -0.60
C PHE A 149 -14.63 -2.63 -1.29
N TYR A 150 -14.50 -2.93 -2.58
CA TYR A 150 -13.34 -2.57 -3.39
C TYR A 150 -13.65 -1.36 -4.26
N CYS A 151 -12.69 -0.44 -4.40
CA CYS A 151 -12.80 0.72 -5.27
C CYS A 151 -11.57 0.81 -6.20
N SER A 152 -11.73 1.24 -7.46
CA SER A 152 -10.57 1.64 -8.26
C SER A 152 -9.85 2.85 -7.63
N PRO A 153 -8.57 3.08 -7.98
CA PRO A 153 -7.98 4.42 -7.83
C PRO A 153 -8.94 5.50 -8.34
N LEU A 154 -8.94 6.68 -7.72
CA LEU A 154 -9.90 7.72 -8.04
C LEU A 154 -9.40 8.64 -9.16
N PRO A 155 -10.26 9.02 -10.13
CA PRO A 155 -9.90 9.99 -11.15
C PRO A 155 -9.84 11.39 -10.55
N VAL A 156 -8.80 12.14 -10.91
CA VAL A 156 -8.67 13.56 -10.61
C VAL A 156 -8.40 14.33 -11.89
N CYS A 157 -8.89 15.56 -11.98
CA CYS A 157 -8.56 16.46 -13.08
C CYS A 157 -8.59 17.92 -12.64
N ASP A 158 -7.88 18.75 -13.40
CA ASP A 158 -7.89 20.20 -13.20
C ASP A 158 -9.29 20.75 -13.46
N GLY A 159 -9.59 21.92 -12.91
CA GLY A 159 -10.83 22.60 -13.24
C GLY A 159 -11.30 23.51 -12.14
N VAL A 160 -12.55 23.90 -12.26
CA VAL A 160 -13.18 24.88 -11.39
C VAL A 160 -14.48 24.31 -10.83
N ILE A 161 -14.66 24.49 -9.52
CA ILE A 161 -15.85 24.15 -8.75
C ILE A 161 -16.45 25.48 -8.28
N ARG A 162 -17.76 25.64 -8.48
CA ARG A 162 -18.50 26.83 -8.05
C ARG A 162 -19.38 26.43 -6.89
N CYS A 163 -19.19 27.09 -5.77
CA CYS A 163 -19.75 26.70 -4.47
C CYS A 163 -19.97 27.96 -3.60
N GLU A 164 -20.46 27.82 -2.37
CA GLU A 164 -20.70 28.97 -1.47
C GLU A 164 -19.39 29.67 -1.07
N HIS A 165 -18.28 28.92 -1.08
CA HIS A 165 -16.92 29.45 -0.91
C HIS A 165 -16.38 30.15 -2.17
N GLY A 166 -17.23 30.35 -3.18
CA GLY A 166 -16.89 30.99 -4.44
C GLY A 166 -16.35 30.00 -5.47
N VAL A 167 -15.26 30.38 -6.13
CA VAL A 167 -14.69 29.64 -7.25
C VAL A 167 -13.43 28.92 -6.79
N LEU A 168 -13.52 27.60 -6.61
CA LEU A 168 -12.44 26.75 -6.11
C LEU A 168 -11.78 25.96 -7.25
N ALA A 169 -10.50 25.62 -7.08
CA ALA A 169 -9.85 24.64 -7.95
C ALA A 169 -10.37 23.23 -7.64
N SER A 170 -10.46 22.37 -8.64
CA SER A 170 -10.71 20.93 -8.45
C SER A 170 -9.40 20.21 -8.11
N PRO A 171 -9.40 19.22 -7.17
CA PRO A 171 -10.53 18.77 -6.34
C PRO A 171 -10.94 19.76 -5.25
N ALA A 172 -12.18 19.69 -4.76
CA ALA A 172 -12.64 20.53 -3.65
C ALA A 172 -11.76 20.33 -2.40
N PRO A 173 -11.54 21.36 -1.55
CA PRO A 173 -10.66 21.27 -0.38
C PRO A 173 -10.95 20.08 0.54
N ALA A 174 -12.23 19.78 0.83
CA ALA A 174 -12.64 18.61 1.64
C ALA A 174 -12.16 17.30 1.03
N VAL A 175 -12.26 17.17 -0.29
CA VAL A 175 -11.75 16.01 -1.04
C VAL A 175 -10.22 15.96 -0.96
N GLN A 176 -9.52 17.10 -1.10
CA GLN A 176 -8.05 17.13 -0.99
C GLN A 176 -7.57 16.60 0.37
N GLU A 177 -8.24 16.96 1.46
CA GLU A 177 -7.89 16.44 2.79
C GLU A 177 -8.17 14.95 2.94
N MET A 178 -9.28 14.46 2.39
CA MET A 178 -9.64 13.03 2.45
C MET A 178 -8.83 12.15 1.46
N LEU A 179 -8.19 12.73 0.44
CA LEU A 179 -7.38 12.00 -0.54
C LEU A 179 -6.01 11.56 -0.01
N ARG A 180 -5.61 11.96 1.19
CA ARG A 180 -4.34 11.53 1.78
C ARG A 180 -4.31 9.99 1.88
N ASN A 181 -3.28 9.37 1.30
CA ASN A 181 -3.11 7.91 1.20
C ASN A 181 -4.13 7.17 0.31
N VAL A 182 -4.91 7.89 -0.50
CA VAL A 182 -5.83 7.29 -1.48
C VAL A 182 -5.18 7.33 -2.87
N PRO A 183 -5.08 6.20 -3.59
CA PRO A 183 -4.48 6.19 -4.91
C PRO A 183 -5.36 6.94 -5.91
N VAL A 184 -4.74 7.81 -6.70
CA VAL A 184 -5.41 8.63 -7.71
C VAL A 184 -4.74 8.48 -9.08
N TYR A 185 -5.48 8.82 -10.14
CA TYR A 185 -4.94 8.96 -11.49
C TYR A 185 -5.55 10.16 -12.21
N GLY A 186 -4.77 10.79 -13.08
CA GLY A 186 -5.23 11.95 -13.86
C GLY A 186 -6.12 11.53 -15.04
N ILE A 187 -7.17 12.29 -15.31
CA ILE A 187 -7.99 12.16 -16.54
C ILE A 187 -7.98 13.45 -17.37
N PRO A 188 -8.06 13.38 -18.72
CA PRO A 188 -8.07 14.55 -19.60
C PRO A 188 -9.46 15.19 -19.65
N SER A 189 -9.97 15.61 -18.48
CA SER A 189 -11.26 16.28 -18.33
C SER A 189 -11.12 17.53 -17.47
N ARG A 190 -12.24 18.21 -17.19
CA ARG A 190 -12.28 19.34 -16.26
C ARG A 190 -13.50 19.35 -15.36
N GLY A 191 -13.29 19.63 -14.08
CA GLY A 191 -14.35 19.81 -13.11
C GLY A 191 -14.21 18.90 -11.89
N GLU A 192 -15.28 18.80 -11.11
CA GLU A 192 -15.34 17.91 -9.95
C GLU A 192 -15.60 16.48 -10.41
N THR A 193 -14.65 15.59 -10.11
CA THR A 193 -14.76 14.15 -10.42
C THR A 193 -15.32 13.38 -9.24
N ILE A 194 -14.94 13.73 -8.01
CA ILE A 194 -15.41 13.10 -6.79
C ILE A 194 -15.98 14.18 -5.88
N THR A 195 -17.20 14.00 -5.38
CA THR A 195 -17.80 14.93 -4.41
C THR A 195 -17.31 14.63 -2.98
N PRO A 196 -17.31 15.62 -2.07
CA PRO A 196 -16.98 15.40 -0.66
C PRO A 196 -17.82 14.28 -0.02
N THR A 197 -19.13 14.26 -0.31
CA THR A 197 -20.08 13.24 0.16
C THR A 197 -19.67 11.83 -0.25
N ALA A 198 -19.37 11.63 -1.54
CA ALA A 198 -18.96 10.34 -2.05
C ALA A 198 -17.62 9.89 -1.46
N MET A 199 -16.65 10.81 -1.35
CA MET A 199 -15.34 10.52 -0.77
C MET A 199 -15.45 10.10 0.71
N ALA A 200 -16.25 10.82 1.49
CA ALA A 200 -16.50 10.50 2.89
C ALA A 200 -17.17 9.12 3.04
N PHE A 201 -18.14 8.80 2.18
CA PHE A 201 -18.80 7.49 2.21
C PHE A 201 -17.83 6.35 1.90
N LEU A 202 -16.96 6.49 0.90
CA LEU A 202 -15.93 5.48 0.59
C LEU A 202 -15.02 5.21 1.79
N GLN A 203 -14.58 6.26 2.49
CA GLN A 203 -13.74 6.13 3.69
C GLN A 203 -14.50 5.45 4.83
N ALA A 204 -15.73 5.89 5.12
CA ALA A 204 -16.54 5.36 6.20
C ALA A 204 -16.97 3.90 5.98
N ALA A 205 -17.27 3.53 4.74
CA ALA A 205 -17.62 2.17 4.34
C ALA A 205 -16.41 1.23 4.22
N GLY A 206 -15.19 1.71 4.51
CA GLY A 206 -13.99 0.89 4.50
C GLY A 206 -13.55 0.47 3.09
N ALA A 207 -13.74 1.33 2.09
CA ALA A 207 -13.38 1.02 0.71
C ALA A 207 -11.88 0.71 0.56
N GLN A 208 -11.57 -0.46 0.01
CA GLN A 208 -10.22 -0.91 -0.30
C GLN A 208 -9.87 -0.47 -1.73
N PHE A 209 -8.93 0.46 -1.86
CA PHE A 209 -8.55 1.01 -3.16
C PHE A 209 -7.51 0.14 -3.87
N GLY A 210 -7.81 -0.32 -5.09
CA GLY A 210 -6.88 -1.13 -5.86
C GLY A 210 -7.47 -1.86 -7.06
N LEU A 211 -6.87 -3.01 -7.36
CA LEU A 211 -7.26 -3.88 -8.48
C LEU A 211 -8.58 -4.60 -8.22
N TRP A 212 -9.01 -5.45 -9.14
CA TRP A 212 -10.14 -6.34 -8.93
C TRP A 212 -9.76 -7.47 -7.97
N PRO A 213 -10.67 -7.89 -7.08
CA PRO A 213 -10.51 -9.19 -6.41
C PRO A 213 -10.64 -10.31 -7.44
N GLU A 214 -10.12 -11.49 -7.10
CA GLU A 214 -10.45 -12.71 -7.82
C GLU A 214 -11.88 -13.13 -7.42
N ALA A 215 -12.84 -12.92 -8.31
CA ALA A 215 -14.26 -13.10 -8.00
C ALA A 215 -15.10 -13.41 -9.25
N GLN A 216 -16.29 -13.97 -9.05
CA GLN A 216 -17.32 -14.10 -10.09
C GLN A 216 -18.30 -12.93 -10.03
N VAL A 217 -18.52 -12.23 -11.14
CA VAL A 217 -19.46 -11.12 -11.21
C VAL A 217 -20.89 -11.66 -11.27
N GLN A 218 -21.73 -11.28 -10.32
CA GLN A 218 -23.14 -11.66 -10.23
C GLN A 218 -24.06 -10.61 -10.86
N ASP A 219 -23.77 -9.33 -10.63
CA ASP A 219 -24.56 -8.22 -11.18
C ASP A 219 -23.68 -7.02 -11.51
N VAL A 220 -24.12 -6.19 -12.45
CA VAL A 220 -23.43 -5.00 -12.92
C VAL A 220 -24.42 -3.86 -13.11
N VAL A 221 -24.25 -2.80 -12.33
CA VAL A 221 -25.00 -1.56 -12.41
C VAL A 221 -24.10 -0.44 -12.90
N ARG A 222 -24.58 0.33 -13.89
CA ARG A 222 -23.96 1.59 -14.31
C ARG A 222 -24.79 2.74 -13.76
N SER A 223 -24.13 3.58 -12.99
CA SER A 223 -24.70 4.75 -12.34
C SER A 223 -24.16 6.00 -13.02
N TYR A 224 -25.04 6.92 -13.40
CA TYR A 224 -24.71 8.17 -14.06
C TYR A 224 -25.14 9.35 -13.19
N GLY A 225 -24.22 10.29 -12.97
CA GLY A 225 -24.51 11.53 -12.24
C GLY A 225 -25.08 12.62 -13.15
N GLY A 226 -25.56 13.71 -12.56
CA GLY A 226 -26.11 14.85 -13.31
C GLY A 226 -25.08 15.67 -14.10
N ARG A 227 -23.78 15.59 -13.74
CA ARG A 227 -22.71 16.38 -14.36
C ARG A 227 -22.07 15.65 -15.55
N VAL A 228 -21.88 16.37 -16.65
CA VAL A 228 -21.20 15.87 -17.85
C VAL A 228 -19.72 16.26 -17.81
N LEU A 229 -18.82 15.28 -17.71
CA LEU A 229 -17.39 15.45 -17.90
C LEU A 229 -17.03 15.14 -19.35
N HIS A 230 -16.30 16.06 -20.01
CA HIS A 230 -15.89 15.86 -21.39
C HIS A 230 -14.72 14.86 -21.45
N GLY A 231 -14.66 14.05 -22.51
CA GLY A 231 -13.55 13.13 -22.76
C GLY A 231 -13.57 11.81 -21.96
N VAL A 232 -14.53 11.61 -21.04
CA VAL A 232 -14.67 10.37 -20.24
C VAL A 232 -16.09 9.80 -20.32
N PRO A 233 -16.27 8.49 -20.09
CA PRO A 233 -17.60 7.89 -19.93
C PRO A 233 -18.16 8.29 -18.56
N ASN A 234 -19.16 9.20 -18.52
CA ASN A 234 -19.68 9.91 -17.35
C ASN A 234 -20.46 9.07 -16.33
N GLY A 235 -19.86 8.00 -15.79
CA GLY A 235 -20.49 7.17 -14.78
C GLY A 235 -19.54 6.35 -13.95
N ALA A 236 -20.12 5.68 -12.95
CA ALA A 236 -19.48 4.67 -12.13
C ALA A 236 -20.13 3.31 -12.39
N ILE A 237 -19.35 2.26 -12.22
CA ILE A 237 -19.76 0.87 -12.41
C ILE A 237 -19.72 0.20 -11.05
N PHE A 238 -20.87 -0.29 -10.59
CA PHE A 238 -21.01 -1.08 -9.38
C PHE A 238 -21.18 -2.52 -9.80
N CYS A 239 -20.40 -3.42 -9.23
CA CYS A 239 -20.51 -4.84 -9.47
C CYS A 239 -20.75 -5.56 -8.15
N LEU A 240 -21.77 -6.41 -8.12
CA LEU A 240 -21.94 -7.40 -7.07
C LEU A 240 -21.11 -8.59 -7.49
N VAL A 241 -20.15 -8.97 -6.67
CA VAL A 241 -19.28 -10.11 -6.95
C VAL A 241 -19.41 -11.14 -5.85
N GLU A 242 -19.35 -12.41 -6.24
CA GLU A 242 -19.10 -13.50 -5.32
C GLU A 242 -17.62 -13.79 -5.35
N GLU A 243 -16.94 -13.41 -4.27
CA GLU A 243 -15.62 -13.92 -4.02
C GLU A 243 -15.76 -15.41 -3.69
N PRO A 244 -14.93 -16.27 -4.30
CA PRO A 244 -14.81 -17.62 -3.80
C PRO A 244 -14.52 -17.49 -2.32
N ALA A 245 -15.32 -18.18 -1.49
CA ALA A 245 -15.10 -18.18 -0.05
C ALA A 245 -13.59 -18.34 0.18
N PRO A 246 -12.92 -17.44 0.93
CA PRO A 246 -11.46 -17.43 1.05
C PRO A 246 -11.03 -18.86 1.24
N ALA A 247 -10.28 -19.40 0.26
CA ALA A 247 -10.23 -20.81 -0.11
C ALA A 247 -10.32 -21.79 1.08
N ILE A 248 -11.51 -22.00 1.64
CA ILE A 248 -11.68 -22.47 3.02
C ILE A 248 -10.68 -21.74 3.97
N VAL A 249 -11.17 -20.85 4.85
CA VAL A 249 -10.61 -20.81 6.21
C VAL A 249 -10.56 -22.27 6.60
N SER A 250 -9.36 -22.88 6.55
CA SER A 250 -9.15 -24.29 6.82
C SER A 250 -10.06 -24.59 7.99
N ALA A 251 -10.97 -25.58 7.88
CA ALA A 251 -11.67 -26.14 9.03
C ALA A 251 -10.73 -25.98 10.22
N PRO A 252 -11.15 -25.33 11.34
CA PRO A 252 -10.29 -24.50 12.19
C PRO A 252 -8.90 -25.06 12.15
N SER A 253 -7.89 -24.28 11.76
CA SER A 253 -6.55 -24.81 11.44
C SER A 253 -6.22 -25.93 12.43
N ILE A 254 -5.57 -27.02 12.02
CA ILE A 254 -5.35 -28.16 12.94
C ILE A 254 -4.88 -27.67 14.34
N THR A 255 -4.13 -26.56 14.38
CA THR A 255 -3.85 -25.69 15.54
C THR A 255 -5.08 -25.15 16.30
N GLU A 256 -6.02 -24.42 15.69
CA GLU A 256 -7.29 -24.01 16.31
C GLU A 256 -8.12 -25.22 16.81
N GLN A 257 -8.18 -26.32 16.06
CA GLN A 257 -8.84 -27.55 16.50
C GLN A 257 -8.14 -28.17 17.73
N LEU A 258 -6.80 -28.20 17.73
CA LEU A 258 -5.98 -28.65 18.84
C LEU A 258 -6.27 -27.86 20.12
N PHE A 259 -6.57 -26.56 20.00
CA PHE A 259 -6.80 -25.66 21.12
C PHE A 259 -8.27 -25.36 21.42
N ALA A 260 -9.23 -26.03 20.78
CA ALA A 260 -10.66 -25.78 20.97
C ALA A 260 -11.15 -25.93 22.43
N GLY A 261 -10.44 -26.73 23.25
CA GLY A 261 -10.72 -26.90 24.69
C GLY A 261 -9.87 -26.04 25.62
N VAL A 262 -8.97 -25.20 25.09
CA VAL A 262 -8.03 -24.40 25.88
C VAL A 262 -8.55 -22.96 25.98
N SER A 263 -8.93 -22.57 27.18
CA SER A 263 -9.39 -21.20 27.49
C SER A 263 -8.35 -20.39 28.24
N GLY A 264 -8.51 -19.07 28.19
CA GLY A 264 -7.61 -18.11 28.82
C GLY A 264 -6.63 -17.48 27.84
N GLU A 265 -5.90 -16.49 28.36
CA GLU A 265 -4.90 -15.74 27.60
C GLU A 265 -3.51 -16.24 27.96
N PHE A 266 -2.66 -16.40 26.96
CA PHE A 266 -1.29 -16.85 27.10
C PHE A 266 -0.33 -15.70 26.77
N ARG A 267 0.84 -15.76 27.39
CA ARG A 267 1.99 -14.93 27.01
C ARG A 267 3.10 -15.81 26.47
N ALA A 268 3.65 -15.43 25.34
CA ALA A 268 4.80 -16.05 24.72
C ALA A 268 5.88 -15.01 24.41
N VAL A 269 7.11 -15.49 24.23
CA VAL A 269 8.24 -14.68 23.79
C VAL A 269 8.87 -15.32 22.56
N VAL A 270 9.32 -14.48 21.63
CA VAL A 270 10.24 -14.88 20.57
C VAL A 270 11.64 -14.51 21.04
N GLU A 271 12.50 -15.51 21.18
CA GLU A 271 13.89 -15.37 21.62
C GLU A 271 14.84 -15.89 20.53
N SER A 272 16.01 -15.27 20.40
CA SER A 272 17.04 -15.80 19.51
C SER A 272 17.70 -17.03 20.12
N THR A 273 18.00 -18.05 19.33
CA THR A 273 18.65 -19.29 19.81
C THR A 273 20.16 -19.29 19.58
N GLU A 274 20.66 -18.30 18.84
CA GLU A 274 22.07 -18.11 18.50
C GLU A 274 22.47 -16.63 18.57
N ASP A 275 23.73 -16.32 18.34
CA ASP A 275 24.22 -14.95 18.31
C ASP A 275 23.94 -14.31 16.94
N GLY A 276 23.53 -13.04 16.92
CA GLY A 276 23.19 -12.37 15.67
C GLY A 276 22.89 -10.89 15.79
N ILE A 277 22.32 -10.33 14.73
CA ILE A 277 21.88 -8.94 14.64
C ILE A 277 20.40 -8.92 14.31
N VAL A 278 19.63 -8.21 15.14
CA VAL A 278 18.19 -8.03 14.95
C VAL A 278 17.94 -7.09 13.78
N ALA A 279 17.12 -7.52 12.83
CA ALA A 279 16.66 -6.66 11.76
C ALA A 279 15.25 -6.98 11.29
N GLY A 280 14.57 -5.99 10.70
CA GLY A 280 13.23 -6.15 10.14
C GLY A 280 12.11 -5.93 11.15
N LEU A 281 12.36 -5.22 12.26
CA LEU A 281 11.33 -4.93 13.26
C LEU A 281 10.21 -4.06 12.68
N GLY A 282 10.54 -3.18 11.73
CA GLY A 282 9.56 -2.37 10.99
C GLY A 282 8.64 -3.17 10.05
N LEU A 283 8.90 -4.47 9.86
CA LEU A 283 8.02 -5.36 9.09
C LEU A 283 6.92 -6.00 9.94
N LEU A 284 7.02 -5.88 11.26
CA LEU A 284 6.09 -6.50 12.23
C LEU A 284 4.89 -5.61 12.53
N ASP A 285 4.40 -4.86 11.54
CA ASP A 285 3.26 -3.95 11.70
C ASP A 285 1.99 -4.76 12.05
N PRO A 286 1.43 -4.58 13.26
CA PRO A 286 0.25 -5.31 13.69
C PRO A 286 -0.98 -5.06 12.81
N THR A 287 -1.02 -3.95 12.06
CA THR A 287 -2.14 -3.63 11.16
C THR A 287 -2.14 -4.46 9.88
N LEU A 288 -1.01 -5.09 9.54
CA LEU A 288 -0.89 -6.00 8.39
C LEU A 288 -1.18 -7.46 8.75
N ALA A 289 -1.40 -7.74 10.03
CA ALA A 289 -1.71 -9.08 10.54
C ALA A 289 -3.21 -9.41 10.42
N PRO A 290 -3.57 -10.70 10.33
CA PRO A 290 -4.96 -11.13 10.45
C PRO A 290 -5.60 -10.61 11.74
N ALA A 291 -6.91 -10.33 11.70
CA ALA A 291 -7.65 -9.83 12.86
C ALA A 291 -7.64 -10.81 14.07
N ASN A 292 -7.35 -12.09 13.83
CA ASN A 292 -7.17 -13.14 14.82
C ASN A 292 -5.70 -13.50 15.09
N ALA A 293 -4.75 -12.63 14.72
CA ALA A 293 -3.37 -12.74 15.19
C ALA A 293 -3.28 -12.11 16.58
N GLY A 294 -2.57 -12.76 17.51
CA GLY A 294 -2.39 -12.22 18.85
C GLY A 294 -1.74 -10.83 18.85
N ARG A 295 -1.69 -10.19 20.02
CA ARG A 295 -1.04 -8.89 20.18
C ARG A 295 0.44 -9.09 20.45
N TRP A 296 1.32 -8.29 19.87
CA TRP A 296 2.75 -8.34 20.20
C TRP A 296 3.37 -6.99 20.46
N ARG A 297 4.45 -7.03 21.23
CA ARG A 297 5.28 -5.89 21.59
C ARG A 297 6.74 -6.22 21.31
N VAL A 298 7.36 -5.40 20.47
CA VAL A 298 8.79 -5.49 20.17
C VAL A 298 9.61 -5.00 21.36
N MET A 299 10.59 -5.81 21.79
CA MET A 299 11.48 -5.54 22.92
C MET A 299 12.91 -5.23 22.49
N ALA A 300 13.32 -5.67 21.30
CA ALA A 300 14.62 -5.37 20.72
C ALA A 300 14.63 -4.06 19.93
N SER A 301 15.83 -3.59 19.56
CA SER A 301 16.04 -2.45 18.67
C SER A 301 16.61 -2.89 17.32
N GLU A 302 16.32 -2.14 16.26
CA GLU A 302 16.85 -2.41 14.92
C GLU A 302 18.39 -2.28 14.93
N GLY A 303 19.10 -3.27 14.38
CA GLY A 303 20.56 -3.33 14.40
C GLY A 303 21.20 -3.77 15.72
N GLN A 304 20.39 -4.15 16.72
CA GLN A 304 20.89 -4.65 18.00
C GLN A 304 21.64 -5.97 17.83
N GLN A 305 22.86 -6.06 18.38
CA GLN A 305 23.55 -7.33 18.58
C GLN A 305 22.90 -8.09 19.74
N VAL A 306 22.63 -9.38 19.51
CA VAL A 306 21.97 -10.25 20.48
C VAL A 306 22.75 -11.54 20.65
N ALA A 307 22.71 -12.07 21.87
CA ALA A 307 23.23 -13.39 22.17
C ALA A 307 22.10 -14.42 22.23
N ALA A 308 22.43 -15.70 22.14
CA ALA A 308 21.49 -16.79 22.37
C ALA A 308 20.70 -16.60 23.68
N GLY A 309 19.38 -16.74 23.61
CA GLY A 309 18.43 -16.52 24.70
C GLY A 309 17.89 -15.09 24.84
N THR A 310 18.31 -14.15 23.99
CA THR A 310 17.79 -12.77 24.04
C THR A 310 16.34 -12.71 23.57
N VAL A 311 15.45 -12.16 24.40
CA VAL A 311 14.04 -11.93 24.04
C VAL A 311 13.90 -10.73 23.11
N LEU A 312 13.25 -10.94 21.97
CA LEU A 312 13.09 -9.94 20.90
C LEU A 312 11.67 -9.37 20.83
N VAL A 313 10.68 -10.24 21.00
CA VAL A 313 9.25 -9.90 20.89
C VAL A 313 8.48 -10.62 21.99
N GLU A 314 7.53 -9.93 22.60
CA GLU A 314 6.55 -10.54 23.50
C GLU A 314 5.19 -10.60 22.79
N ILE A 315 4.51 -11.74 22.87
CA ILE A 315 3.21 -12.02 22.24
C ILE A 315 2.20 -12.35 23.34
N THR A 316 0.98 -11.84 23.21
CA THR A 316 -0.14 -12.07 24.12
C THR A 316 -1.41 -12.38 23.32
N GLY A 317 -2.08 -13.48 23.64
CA GLY A 317 -3.32 -13.90 22.96
C GLY A 317 -3.80 -15.27 23.42
N SER A 318 -4.90 -15.75 22.84
CA SER A 318 -5.35 -17.13 22.97
C SER A 318 -4.32 -18.12 22.42
N ALA A 319 -4.48 -19.41 22.73
CA ALA A 319 -3.56 -20.45 22.23
C ALA A 319 -3.51 -20.51 20.69
N ALA A 320 -4.64 -20.30 20.01
CA ALA A 320 -4.69 -20.22 18.55
C ALA A 320 -4.04 -18.93 18.01
N GLU A 321 -4.30 -17.79 18.65
CA GLU A 321 -3.73 -16.49 18.30
C GLU A 321 -2.20 -16.48 18.40
N ILE A 322 -1.62 -17.17 19.39
CA ILE A 322 -0.16 -17.33 19.52
C ILE A 322 0.41 -18.14 18.35
N GLY A 323 -0.25 -19.23 17.96
CA GLY A 323 0.19 -20.04 16.82
C GLY A 323 0.17 -19.25 15.52
N ILE A 324 -0.86 -18.42 15.31
CA ILE A 324 -0.92 -17.52 14.14
C ILE A 324 0.19 -16.47 14.23
N ALA A 325 0.38 -15.82 15.38
CA ALA A 325 1.40 -14.79 15.54
C ALA A 325 2.82 -15.32 15.28
N GLU A 326 3.09 -16.61 15.50
CA GLU A 326 4.36 -17.25 15.18
C GLU A 326 4.74 -17.08 13.69
N ASP A 327 3.80 -17.35 12.78
CA ASP A 327 4.01 -17.27 11.34
C ASP A 327 4.33 -15.84 10.86
N TYR A 328 3.76 -14.84 11.54
CA TYR A 328 3.93 -13.42 11.19
C TYR A 328 5.15 -12.78 11.83
N VAL A 329 5.57 -13.26 13.00
CA VAL A 329 6.70 -12.67 13.74
C VAL A 329 8.00 -13.36 13.40
N VAL A 330 8.05 -14.70 13.44
CA VAL A 330 9.31 -15.46 13.39
C VAL A 330 9.94 -15.40 11.99
N GLY A 331 9.16 -15.66 10.94
CA GLY A 331 9.67 -15.74 9.57
C GLY A 331 10.32 -14.45 9.06
N PRO A 332 9.60 -13.31 9.06
CA PRO A 332 10.15 -12.03 8.60
C PRO A 332 11.36 -11.57 9.41
N LEU A 333 11.29 -11.70 10.74
CA LEU A 333 12.35 -11.29 11.66
C LEU A 333 13.60 -12.17 11.47
N GLY A 334 13.44 -13.48 11.41
CA GLY A 334 14.55 -14.43 11.20
C GLY A 334 15.27 -14.21 9.87
N PHE A 335 14.52 -13.94 8.78
CA PHE A 335 15.12 -13.69 7.47
C PHE A 335 15.88 -12.36 7.40
N ALA A 336 15.27 -11.26 7.83
CA ALA A 336 15.96 -9.97 7.85
C ALA A 336 17.20 -10.02 8.78
N SER A 337 17.08 -10.64 9.94
CA SER A 337 18.17 -10.76 10.92
C SER A 337 19.31 -11.66 10.41
N GLY A 338 19.00 -12.73 9.68
CA GLY A 338 20.01 -13.58 9.01
C GLY A 338 20.83 -12.81 7.98
N ILE A 339 20.15 -12.02 7.14
CA ILE A 339 20.79 -11.08 6.19
C ILE A 339 21.68 -10.09 6.94
N ALA A 340 21.16 -9.43 7.99
CA ALA A 340 21.90 -8.44 8.76
C ALA A 340 23.17 -9.05 9.40
N THR A 341 23.04 -10.22 10.01
CA THR A 341 24.14 -10.95 10.64
C THR A 341 25.23 -11.28 9.61
N ARG A 342 24.85 -11.81 8.45
CA ARG A 342 25.80 -12.12 7.37
C ARG A 342 26.44 -10.86 6.78
N ALA A 343 25.65 -9.81 6.58
CA ALA A 343 26.12 -8.52 6.09
C ALA A 343 27.12 -7.87 7.05
N ALA A 344 26.92 -7.99 8.36
CA ALA A 344 27.87 -7.50 9.36
C ALA A 344 29.20 -8.24 9.31
N VAL A 345 29.22 -9.55 9.05
CA VAL A 345 30.48 -10.30 8.86
C VAL A 345 31.27 -9.72 7.68
N PHE A 346 30.61 -9.46 6.56
CA PHE A 346 31.25 -8.81 5.41
C PHE A 346 31.73 -7.39 5.72
N LYS A 347 30.89 -6.60 6.40
CA LYS A 347 31.25 -5.23 6.81
C LYS A 347 32.47 -5.21 7.74
N ALA A 348 32.54 -6.12 8.69
CA ALA A 348 33.66 -6.21 9.62
C ALA A 348 34.98 -6.65 8.94
N ALA A 349 34.90 -7.52 7.93
CA ALA A 349 36.06 -7.95 7.14
C ALA A 349 36.46 -6.96 6.03
N CYS A 350 35.66 -5.92 5.80
CA CYS A 350 35.88 -4.97 4.72
C CYS A 350 37.07 -4.05 5.04
N PRO A 351 38.11 -4.03 4.20
CA PRO A 351 39.24 -3.13 4.40
C PRO A 351 38.82 -1.66 4.23
N GLN A 352 39.54 -0.75 4.89
CA GLN A 352 39.30 0.69 4.76
C GLN A 352 39.46 1.14 3.30
N GLY A 353 38.49 1.91 2.81
CA GLY A 353 38.48 2.43 1.44
C GLY A 353 37.81 1.51 0.40
N LEU A 354 37.33 0.33 0.80
CA LEU A 354 36.47 -0.51 -0.02
C LEU A 354 35.01 -0.39 0.45
N SER A 355 34.07 -0.22 -0.48
CA SER A 355 32.63 -0.29 -0.19
C SER A 355 32.03 -1.65 -0.56
N ILE A 356 31.00 -2.06 0.16
CA ILE A 356 30.24 -3.28 -0.13
C ILE A 356 28.84 -2.91 -0.61
N ALA A 357 28.47 -3.47 -1.75
CA ALA A 357 27.13 -3.46 -2.29
C ALA A 357 26.53 -4.86 -2.28
N CYS A 358 25.20 -4.96 -2.24
CA CYS A 358 24.47 -6.20 -2.45
C CYS A 358 23.52 -6.08 -3.66
N GLY A 359 24.08 -6.23 -4.87
CA GLY A 359 23.46 -6.02 -6.18
C GLY A 359 22.67 -7.22 -6.74
N GLY A 360 22.61 -8.34 -6.02
CA GLY A 360 21.82 -9.52 -6.43
C GLY A 360 20.30 -9.35 -6.34
N TRP A 361 19.82 -8.14 -6.02
CA TRP A 361 18.42 -7.72 -5.91
C TRP A 361 17.48 -8.25 -7.01
N LYS A 362 17.94 -8.28 -8.27
CA LYS A 362 17.13 -8.73 -9.41
C LYS A 362 16.77 -10.22 -9.36
N LYS A 363 17.53 -11.03 -8.60
CA LYS A 363 17.31 -12.48 -8.46
C LYS A 363 16.32 -12.80 -7.36
N LEU A 364 16.03 -11.85 -6.48
CA LEU A 364 15.12 -12.03 -5.36
C LEU A 364 13.67 -11.75 -5.80
N PRO A 365 12.69 -12.60 -5.42
CA PRO A 365 11.27 -12.33 -5.63
C PRO A 365 10.87 -10.94 -5.14
N ALA A 366 9.91 -10.30 -5.84
CA ALA A 366 9.53 -8.93 -5.55
C ALA A 366 9.02 -8.73 -4.10
N ALA A 367 8.41 -9.76 -3.51
CA ALA A 367 7.89 -9.73 -2.16
C ALA A 367 8.97 -9.72 -1.06
N LEU A 368 10.17 -10.27 -1.31
CA LEU A 368 11.25 -10.38 -0.29
C LEU A 368 12.19 -9.16 -0.28
N LYS A 369 12.03 -8.28 -1.27
CA LYS A 369 12.82 -7.07 -1.48
C LYS A 369 12.79 -6.10 -0.28
N PRO A 370 11.64 -5.79 0.34
CA PRO A 370 11.60 -4.99 1.56
C PRO A 370 12.41 -5.61 2.71
N THR A 371 12.31 -6.94 2.90
CA THR A 371 13.00 -7.67 3.97
C THR A 371 14.51 -7.65 3.79
N LEU A 372 15.01 -7.83 2.56
CA LEU A 372 16.43 -7.67 2.24
C LEU A 372 16.93 -6.25 2.57
N ARG A 373 16.15 -5.22 2.22
CA ARG A 373 16.53 -3.82 2.51
C ARG A 373 16.63 -3.57 4.01
N ALA A 374 15.67 -4.09 4.78
CA ALA A 374 15.69 -3.97 6.24
C ALA A 374 16.95 -4.60 6.83
N GLY A 375 17.27 -5.85 6.43
CA GLY A 375 18.49 -6.54 6.88
C GLY A 375 19.78 -5.80 6.56
N LEU A 376 19.94 -5.28 5.33
CA LEU A 376 21.12 -4.50 4.95
C LEU A 376 21.20 -3.15 5.70
N ALA A 377 20.08 -2.46 5.85
CA ALA A 377 20.01 -1.15 6.50
C ALA A 377 20.36 -1.23 7.99
N ALA A 378 19.97 -2.31 8.68
CA ALA A 378 20.28 -2.55 10.10
C ALA A 378 21.78 -2.51 10.41
N VAL A 379 22.63 -2.85 9.43
CA VAL A 379 24.09 -2.80 9.57
C VAL A 379 24.72 -1.68 8.74
N GLY A 380 23.91 -0.77 8.19
CA GLY A 380 24.38 0.37 7.40
C GLY A 380 25.08 -0.04 6.11
N LEU A 381 24.61 -1.10 5.44
CA LEU A 381 24.98 -1.41 4.06
C LEU A 381 23.87 -1.02 3.10
N LEU A 382 24.25 -0.73 1.86
CA LEU A 382 23.32 -0.38 0.79
C LEU A 382 23.37 -1.45 -0.32
N PRO A 383 22.27 -1.64 -1.08
CA PRO A 383 22.27 -2.51 -2.24
C PRO A 383 22.97 -1.89 -3.47
N ARG A 384 23.64 -0.73 -3.32
CA ARG A 384 24.15 0.11 -4.42
C ARG A 384 25.67 0.07 -4.48
N LEU A 385 26.21 0.06 -5.72
CA LEU A 385 27.66 0.03 -6.01
C LEU A 385 28.40 1.31 -5.62
N VAL A 386 27.73 2.45 -5.77
CA VAL A 386 28.28 3.78 -5.48
C VAL A 386 27.28 4.58 -4.65
N GLU A 387 27.78 5.59 -3.94
CA GLU A 387 26.93 6.55 -3.24
C GLU A 387 26.18 7.43 -4.25
N GLY A 388 24.92 7.75 -3.92
CA GLY A 388 24.05 8.54 -4.79
C GLY A 388 23.35 7.73 -5.89
N ASP A 389 22.89 8.45 -6.91
CA ASP A 389 22.28 7.87 -8.10
C ASP A 389 23.34 7.50 -9.13
N PHE A 390 23.09 6.43 -9.86
CA PHE A 390 23.91 5.98 -10.98
C PHE A 390 23.05 5.24 -11.99
N VAL A 391 23.48 5.22 -13.25
CA VAL A 391 22.76 4.51 -14.31
C VAL A 391 23.42 3.17 -14.55
N TYR A 392 22.69 2.08 -14.34
CA TYR A 392 23.21 0.73 -14.52
C TYR A 392 22.90 0.18 -15.92
N VAL A 393 23.95 -0.02 -16.72
CA VAL A 393 23.87 -0.58 -18.07
C VAL A 393 24.29 -2.04 -18.02
N ASN A 394 23.31 -2.95 -18.06
CA ASN A 394 23.55 -4.39 -18.14
C ASN A 394 23.65 -4.87 -19.60
N LYS A 395 24.04 -6.13 -19.79
CA LYS A 395 24.20 -6.73 -21.12
C LYS A 395 22.94 -6.70 -21.99
N ASN A 396 21.76 -6.87 -21.40
CA ASN A 396 20.51 -6.79 -22.14
C ASN A 396 20.26 -5.36 -22.61
N SER A 397 20.52 -4.36 -21.75
CA SER A 397 20.46 -2.95 -22.13
C SER A 397 21.44 -2.64 -23.27
N VAL A 398 22.66 -3.16 -23.21
CA VAL A 398 23.66 -3.03 -24.29
C VAL A 398 23.11 -3.56 -25.61
N THR A 399 22.55 -4.77 -25.62
CA THR A 399 21.97 -5.37 -26.83
C THR A 399 20.79 -4.54 -27.37
N MET A 400 19.89 -4.10 -26.49
CA MET A 400 18.70 -3.34 -26.89
C MET A 400 19.03 -1.93 -27.39
N LEU A 401 20.11 -1.33 -26.90
CA LEU A 401 20.54 0.01 -27.27
C LEU A 401 21.54 0.03 -28.43
N GLY A 402 21.82 -1.13 -29.05
CA GLY A 402 22.63 -1.21 -30.28
C GLY A 402 24.14 -1.31 -30.06
N GLY A 403 24.60 -1.54 -28.82
CA GLY A 403 26.01 -1.74 -28.50
C GLY A 403 26.46 -0.97 -27.26
N VAL A 404 27.69 -1.24 -26.81
CA VAL A 404 28.23 -0.68 -25.55
C VAL A 404 28.31 0.84 -25.63
N ALA A 405 28.71 1.38 -26.78
CA ALA A 405 28.90 2.82 -26.92
C ALA A 405 27.58 3.61 -26.88
N ASP A 406 26.57 3.11 -27.58
CA ASP A 406 25.24 3.72 -27.58
C ASP A 406 24.56 3.58 -26.22
N ALA A 407 24.75 2.44 -25.56
CA ALA A 407 24.21 2.23 -24.21
C ALA A 407 24.83 3.17 -23.18
N ILE A 408 26.14 3.42 -23.24
CA ILE A 408 26.81 4.39 -22.37
C ILE A 408 26.32 5.80 -22.65
N ARG A 409 26.26 6.23 -23.92
CA ARG A 409 25.75 7.56 -24.30
C ARG A 409 24.30 7.77 -23.87
N ALA A 410 23.44 6.78 -24.07
CA ALA A 410 22.07 6.80 -23.60
C ALA A 410 22.01 6.93 -22.08
N GLY A 411 22.86 6.19 -21.35
CA GLY A 411 22.96 6.29 -19.90
C GLY A 411 23.42 7.68 -19.42
N ILE A 412 24.39 8.29 -20.08
CA ILE A 412 24.85 9.66 -19.77
C ILE A 412 23.71 10.67 -19.98
N ALA A 413 22.94 10.51 -21.07
CA ALA A 413 21.82 11.39 -21.40
C ALA A 413 20.67 11.34 -20.36
N VAL A 414 20.56 10.27 -19.57
CA VAL A 414 19.59 10.18 -18.47
C VAL A 414 19.90 11.20 -17.36
N GLY A 415 21.16 11.60 -17.17
CA GLY A 415 21.53 12.68 -16.24
C GLY A 415 21.43 12.33 -14.75
N HIS A 416 21.39 11.05 -14.39
CA HIS A 416 21.27 10.57 -13.00
C HIS A 416 22.57 9.89 -12.51
N GLY A 417 23.68 10.65 -12.48
CA GLY A 417 24.98 10.19 -11.97
C GLY A 417 25.83 9.39 -12.96
N PRO A 418 26.88 8.70 -12.50
CA PRO A 418 27.80 7.98 -13.38
C PRO A 418 27.12 6.77 -14.03
N VAL A 419 27.56 6.43 -15.25
CA VAL A 419 27.13 5.20 -15.91
C VAL A 419 28.01 4.03 -15.46
N ALA A 420 27.37 2.99 -14.93
CA ALA A 420 28.00 1.75 -14.54
C ALA A 420 27.82 0.67 -15.61
N VAL A 421 28.91 0.06 -16.04
CA VAL A 421 28.93 -0.98 -17.08
C VAL A 421 29.61 -2.24 -16.57
N GLN A 422 29.02 -3.40 -16.84
CA GLN A 422 29.65 -4.69 -16.59
C GLN A 422 30.62 -5.06 -17.70
N VAL A 423 31.83 -5.45 -17.33
CA VAL A 423 32.89 -5.87 -18.26
C VAL A 423 33.48 -7.20 -17.82
N LYS A 424 34.11 -7.90 -18.78
CA LYS A 424 34.83 -9.15 -18.57
C LYS A 424 36.28 -9.13 -19.02
N THR A 425 36.66 -8.19 -19.89
CA THR A 425 38.02 -8.14 -20.46
C THR A 425 38.61 -6.75 -20.39
N VAL A 426 39.93 -6.67 -20.58
CA VAL A 426 40.67 -5.41 -20.63
C VAL A 426 40.18 -4.52 -21.78
N GLU A 427 39.91 -5.11 -22.95
CA GLU A 427 39.42 -4.37 -24.12
C GLU A 427 38.05 -3.74 -23.85
N GLU A 428 37.13 -4.48 -23.24
CA GLU A 428 35.82 -3.97 -22.85
C GLU A 428 35.92 -2.82 -21.84
N ALA A 429 36.82 -2.95 -20.85
CA ALA A 429 37.04 -1.93 -19.83
C ALA A 429 37.60 -0.62 -20.42
N LEU A 430 38.64 -0.71 -21.26
CA LEU A 430 39.24 0.46 -21.91
C LEU A 430 38.25 1.15 -22.85
N PHE A 431 37.47 0.36 -23.60
CA PHE A 431 36.44 0.89 -24.48
C PHE A 431 35.34 1.62 -23.69
N ALA A 432 34.83 1.01 -22.62
CA ALA A 432 33.80 1.62 -21.78
C ALA A 432 34.30 2.91 -21.10
N ALA A 433 35.52 2.89 -20.56
CA ALA A 433 36.17 4.07 -19.96
C ALA A 433 36.29 5.22 -20.96
N THR A 434 36.83 4.95 -22.15
CA THR A 434 37.03 5.96 -23.20
C THR A 434 35.70 6.54 -23.71
N THR A 435 34.63 5.75 -23.68
CA THR A 435 33.29 6.21 -24.06
C THR A 435 32.64 7.09 -22.99
N GLY A 436 33.14 7.08 -21.75
CA GLY A 436 32.65 7.92 -20.65
C GLY A 436 31.86 7.19 -19.58
N ALA A 437 32.00 5.85 -19.45
CA ALA A 437 31.50 5.16 -18.26
C ALA A 437 32.23 5.71 -17.02
N GLY A 438 31.51 5.96 -15.93
CA GLY A 438 32.08 6.43 -14.67
C GLY A 438 32.34 5.31 -13.66
N VAL A 439 31.72 4.14 -13.86
CA VAL A 439 31.92 2.96 -13.04
C VAL A 439 32.15 1.75 -13.95
N ILE A 440 33.22 1.01 -13.69
CA ILE A 440 33.54 -0.25 -14.38
C ILE A 440 33.38 -1.38 -13.39
N MET A 441 32.42 -2.28 -13.65
CA MET A 441 32.17 -3.46 -12.83
C MET A 441 32.77 -4.70 -13.50
N VAL A 442 33.87 -5.20 -12.95
CA VAL A 442 34.51 -6.45 -13.38
C VAL A 442 33.69 -7.63 -12.84
N ASP A 443 32.83 -8.22 -13.67
CA ASP A 443 31.87 -9.27 -13.28
C ASP A 443 32.33 -10.65 -13.81
N THR A 444 33.52 -11.06 -13.39
CA THR A 444 34.13 -12.35 -13.79
C THR A 444 34.28 -13.33 -12.62
N GLY A 445 34.31 -12.83 -11.38
CA GLY A 445 34.64 -13.64 -10.21
C GLY A 445 36.12 -14.02 -10.10
N ASN A 446 36.97 -13.53 -11.01
CA ASN A 446 38.40 -13.80 -11.02
C ASN A 446 39.19 -12.53 -10.71
N LEU A 447 39.99 -12.56 -9.65
CA LEU A 447 40.80 -11.43 -9.19
C LEU A 447 41.92 -11.08 -10.18
N ASP A 448 42.42 -12.04 -10.96
CA ASP A 448 43.45 -11.77 -11.97
C ASP A 448 42.92 -10.82 -13.06
N ASP A 449 41.65 -10.96 -13.45
CA ASP A 449 41.00 -10.09 -14.43
C ASP A 449 40.87 -8.66 -13.88
N LEU A 450 40.52 -8.52 -12.60
CA LEU A 450 40.45 -7.22 -11.92
C LEU A 450 41.82 -6.53 -11.95
N GLY A 451 42.89 -7.23 -11.56
CA GLY A 451 44.25 -6.68 -11.56
C GLY A 451 44.79 -6.38 -12.97
N ALA A 452 44.39 -7.16 -13.98
CA ALA A 452 44.73 -6.87 -15.38
C ALA A 452 44.03 -5.58 -15.87
N ILE A 453 42.74 -5.43 -15.55
CA ILE A 453 41.94 -4.25 -15.93
C ILE A 453 42.44 -2.99 -15.22
N ASP A 454 42.72 -3.05 -13.90
CA ASP A 454 43.23 -1.91 -13.15
C ASP A 454 44.55 -1.38 -13.74
N ARG A 455 45.50 -2.29 -14.02
CA ARG A 455 46.78 -1.94 -14.67
C ARG A 455 46.57 -1.29 -16.04
N ALA A 456 45.73 -1.87 -16.88
CA ALA A 456 45.45 -1.31 -18.20
C ALA A 456 44.80 0.08 -18.13
N LEU A 457 43.89 0.31 -17.18
CA LEU A 457 43.29 1.64 -16.94
C LEU A 457 44.33 2.65 -16.44
N CYS A 458 45.32 2.21 -15.65
CA CYS A 458 46.44 3.04 -15.21
C CYS A 458 47.35 3.41 -16.38
N ASP A 459 47.78 2.43 -17.17
CA ASP A 459 48.66 2.63 -18.34
C ASP A 459 48.03 3.57 -19.37
N ALA A 460 46.69 3.54 -19.50
CA ALA A 460 45.92 4.43 -20.36
C ALA A 460 45.62 5.81 -19.74
N ASN A 461 46.03 6.09 -18.50
CA ASN A 461 45.69 7.31 -17.74
C ASN A 461 44.17 7.54 -17.56
N LEU A 462 43.38 6.46 -17.53
CA LEU A 462 41.92 6.53 -17.36
C LEU A 462 41.48 6.22 -15.92
N ARG A 463 42.34 5.57 -15.13
CA ARG A 463 42.00 5.04 -13.80
C ARG A 463 41.40 6.07 -12.84
N THR A 464 41.88 7.30 -12.84
CA THR A 464 41.47 8.34 -11.87
C THR A 464 40.03 8.82 -12.06
N ALA A 465 39.45 8.66 -13.26
CA ALA A 465 38.08 9.04 -13.57
C ALA A 465 37.07 7.91 -13.34
N ILE A 466 37.54 6.71 -12.98
CA ILE A 466 36.74 5.49 -12.90
C ILE A 466 36.64 5.02 -11.46
N THR A 467 35.42 4.73 -11.02
CA THR A 467 35.22 3.85 -9.86
C THR A 467 35.30 2.40 -10.33
N LEU A 468 36.32 1.67 -9.90
CA LEU A 468 36.49 0.27 -10.24
C LEU A 468 35.74 -0.60 -9.21
N ALA A 469 34.81 -1.42 -9.69
CA ALA A 469 34.02 -2.33 -8.88
C ALA A 469 34.29 -3.80 -9.28
N PHE A 470 34.22 -4.71 -8.31
CA PHE A 470 34.42 -6.15 -8.55
C PHE A 470 33.18 -6.95 -8.18
N GLY A 471 32.81 -7.92 -9.00
CA GLY A 471 31.65 -8.77 -8.83
C GLY A 471 31.88 -10.19 -9.37
N GLY A 472 30.84 -11.01 -9.31
CA GLY A 472 30.89 -12.38 -9.84
C GLY A 472 31.15 -13.45 -8.78
N GLY A 473 30.47 -13.38 -7.63
CA GLY A 473 30.56 -14.42 -6.59
C GLY A 473 31.65 -14.15 -5.55
N VAL A 474 31.84 -12.88 -5.21
CA VAL A 474 32.77 -12.41 -4.17
C VAL A 474 32.58 -13.15 -2.85
N ARG A 475 33.68 -13.66 -2.29
CA ARG A 475 33.76 -14.33 -0.99
C ARG A 475 34.43 -13.42 0.04
N LEU A 476 34.32 -13.78 1.32
CA LEU A 476 34.87 -12.99 2.42
C LEU A 476 36.40 -12.81 2.31
N GLU A 477 37.10 -13.87 1.92
CA GLU A 477 38.55 -13.89 1.71
C GLU A 477 39.02 -13.04 0.52
N ASP A 478 38.13 -12.73 -0.42
CA ASP A 478 38.48 -11.97 -1.63
C ASP A 478 38.56 -10.45 -1.36
N LEU A 479 37.97 -9.95 -0.27
CA LEU A 479 37.81 -8.50 -0.01
C LEU A 479 39.13 -7.74 0.06
N HIS A 480 40.11 -8.28 0.82
CA HIS A 480 41.42 -7.64 0.97
C HIS A 480 42.18 -7.63 -0.36
N THR A 481 42.19 -8.77 -1.07
CA THR A 481 42.88 -8.88 -2.35
C THR A 481 42.23 -8.00 -3.41
N ALA A 482 40.89 -7.92 -3.46
CA ALA A 482 40.18 -7.03 -4.38
C ALA A 482 40.56 -5.56 -4.17
N GLN A 483 40.62 -5.10 -2.92
CA GLN A 483 41.06 -3.74 -2.59
C GLN A 483 42.52 -3.49 -3.00
N GLN A 484 43.42 -4.44 -2.73
CA GLN A 484 44.83 -4.34 -3.15
C GLN A 484 44.99 -4.29 -4.68
N LEU A 485 44.09 -4.93 -5.43
CA LEU A 485 44.03 -4.91 -6.88
C LEU A 485 43.24 -3.72 -7.44
N GLY A 486 42.95 -2.71 -6.60
CA GLY A 486 42.41 -1.43 -7.03
C GLY A 486 40.88 -1.34 -7.02
N ALA A 487 40.14 -2.34 -6.55
CA ALA A 487 38.69 -2.21 -6.38
C ALA A 487 38.37 -1.15 -5.30
N GLN A 488 37.41 -0.30 -5.61
CA GLN A 488 36.82 0.68 -4.69
C GLN A 488 35.45 0.23 -4.17
N ALA A 489 34.81 -0.68 -4.89
CA ALA A 489 33.54 -1.30 -4.49
C ALA A 489 33.53 -2.79 -4.82
N VAL A 490 32.81 -3.59 -4.03
CA VAL A 490 32.51 -4.99 -4.34
C VAL A 490 31.00 -5.25 -4.34
N ASP A 491 30.51 -6.01 -5.31
CA ASP A 491 29.15 -6.53 -5.34
C ASP A 491 29.09 -7.94 -4.75
N VAL A 492 28.63 -8.02 -3.51
CA VAL A 492 28.41 -9.28 -2.79
C VAL A 492 26.96 -9.70 -2.98
N GLY A 493 26.73 -10.59 -3.95
CA GLY A 493 25.41 -11.16 -4.22
C GLY A 493 25.04 -12.30 -3.28
N ARG A 494 25.09 -13.55 -3.80
CA ARG A 494 24.64 -14.77 -3.11
C ARG A 494 25.23 -14.96 -1.71
N ALA A 495 26.47 -14.53 -1.48
CA ALA A 495 27.11 -14.72 -0.18
C ALA A 495 26.42 -13.95 0.96
N ILE A 496 25.62 -12.93 0.66
CA ILE A 496 24.71 -12.27 1.61
C ILE A 496 23.26 -12.74 1.39
N LEU A 497 22.79 -12.86 0.14
CA LEU A 497 21.41 -13.22 -0.15
C LEU A 497 21.00 -14.62 0.33
N ASP A 498 21.93 -15.57 0.31
CA ASP A 498 21.73 -16.96 0.71
C ASP A 498 22.10 -17.15 2.20
N ALA A 499 22.10 -16.07 3.00
CA ALA A 499 22.37 -16.15 4.42
C ALA A 499 21.39 -17.12 5.10
N PRO A 500 21.86 -17.98 6.02
CA PRO A 500 20.98 -18.69 6.92
C PRO A 500 20.06 -17.70 7.64
N LEU A 501 18.82 -18.11 7.89
CA LEU A 501 17.93 -17.42 8.81
C LEU A 501 18.65 -17.30 10.16
N LEU A 502 18.47 -16.17 10.85
CA LEU A 502 18.79 -16.16 12.28
C LEU A 502 17.79 -17.08 12.97
N ASP A 503 18.28 -18.08 13.68
CA ASP A 503 17.40 -19.04 14.34
C ASP A 503 16.69 -18.39 15.54
N LEU A 504 15.37 -18.54 15.55
CA LEU A 504 14.46 -17.91 16.49
C LEU A 504 13.49 -18.97 17.02
N ARG A 505 13.13 -18.84 18.29
CA ARG A 505 12.20 -19.74 18.96
C ARG A 505 11.07 -18.96 19.61
N LEU A 506 9.83 -19.41 19.38
CA LEU A 506 8.69 -19.01 20.19
C LEU A 506 8.58 -19.92 21.43
N ARG A 507 8.39 -19.31 22.61
CA ARG A 507 8.22 -20.01 23.88
C ARG A 507 7.09 -19.39 24.71
N VAL A 508 6.11 -20.20 25.09
CA VAL A 508 5.04 -19.80 26.02
C VAL A 508 5.60 -19.71 27.44
N ILE A 509 5.30 -18.61 28.15
CA ILE A 509 5.87 -18.28 29.47
C ILE A 509 4.82 -18.15 30.59
N ALA A 510 3.55 -17.92 30.27
CA ALA A 510 2.48 -17.85 31.27
C ALA A 510 1.10 -18.09 30.66
N GLN A 511 0.15 -18.53 31.51
CA GLN A 511 -1.28 -18.58 31.23
C GLN A 511 -2.03 -17.75 32.28
N ASN A 512 -2.78 -16.75 31.85
CA ASN A 512 -3.70 -15.99 32.67
C ASN A 512 -5.05 -16.73 32.67
N THR A 513 -5.35 -17.43 33.77
CA THR A 513 -6.67 -18.03 33.97
C THR A 513 -7.64 -16.94 34.42
N THR A 514 -8.61 -16.60 33.58
CA THR A 514 -9.76 -15.78 33.99
C THR A 514 -10.55 -16.62 34.99
N THR A 515 -10.41 -16.30 36.28
CA THR A 515 -11.26 -16.86 37.34
C THR A 515 -12.65 -16.31 37.10
N GLN A 516 -13.57 -17.15 36.60
CA GLN A 516 -14.99 -16.82 36.64
C GLN A 516 -15.42 -16.80 38.12
N SER A 517 -15.62 -15.61 38.67
CA SER A 517 -16.34 -15.38 39.93
C SER A 517 -17.78 -15.01 39.65
#